data_AF-A0A4V2Z4Y5-F1
#
_entry.id   AF-A0A4V2Z4Y5-F1
#
_cell.length_a   1.000
_cell.length_b   1.000
_cell.length_c   1.000
_cell.angle_alpha   90.00
_cell.angle_beta   90.00
_cell.angle_gamma   90.00
#
_symmetry.space_group_name_H-M   'P 1'
#
loop_
_entity.id
_entity.type
_entity.pdbx_description
1 polymer ?
#
loop_
_entity_poly.entity_id
_entity_poly.type
_entity_poly.pdbx_seq_one_letter_code
_entity_poly.pdbx_strand_id
1 'polypeptide(L)' 'MYGRGGVPLVWDESGQIIQKSDYFAFGLEIDRNMPVQTPAARNAVNRYLFNGKEKQPETGWLDYGARMYMSEIGRW' A
#
# COMPACT_ATOMS: atom_id res chain seq x y z
N MET A 1 -0.55 18.42 1.73
CA MET A 1 0.62 17.86 2.44
C MET A 1 0.66 16.37 2.17
N TYR A 2 1.67 15.88 1.43
CA TYR A 2 1.86 14.44 1.21
C TYR A 2 2.64 13.86 2.39
N GLY A 3 1.98 13.04 3.21
CA GLY A 3 2.64 12.34 4.33
C GLY A 3 3.68 11.36 3.80
N ARG A 4 4.95 11.59 4.13
CA ARG A 4 6.04 10.64 3.87
C ARG A 4 5.89 9.47 4.83
N GLY A 5 5.38 8.35 4.33
CA GLY A 5 5.28 7.12 5.11
C GLY A 5 5.50 5.82 4.31
N GLY A 6 5.21 5.77 3.01
CA GLY A 6 5.28 4.52 2.23
C GLY A 6 6.19 4.60 0.99
N VAL A 7 6.28 3.49 0.25
CA VAL A 7 6.90 3.42 -1.09
C VAL A 7 5.91 3.97 -2.11
N PRO A 8 6.13 5.18 -2.68
CA PRO A 8 5.12 5.83 -3.50
C PRO A 8 5.12 5.35 -4.96
N LEU A 9 6.26 4.88 -5.46
CA LEU A 9 6.48 4.48 -6.85
C LEU A 9 7.41 3.26 -6.92
N VAL A 10 7.06 2.33 -7.80
CA VAL A 10 7.92 1.21 -8.21
C VAL A 10 8.16 1.33 -9.70
N TRP A 11 9.40 1.12 -10.12
CA TRP A 11 9.85 1.21 -11.50
C TRP A 11 10.36 -0.16 -11.96
N ASP A 12 10.25 -0.46 -13.25
CA ASP A 12 10.95 -1.58 -13.86
C ASP A 12 12.38 -1.20 -14.32
N GLU A 13 13.10 -2.15 -14.88
CA GLU A 13 14.47 -1.97 -15.39
C GLU A 13 14.56 -0.97 -16.55
N SER A 14 13.43 -0.70 -17.24
CA SER A 14 13.33 0.26 -18.34
C SER A 14 13.02 1.69 -17.86
N GLY A 15 12.74 1.87 -16.56
CA GLY A 15 12.32 3.15 -16.00
C GLY A 15 10.83 3.46 -16.22
N GLN A 16 9.99 2.45 -16.46
CA GLN A 16 8.52 2.59 -16.47
C GLN A 16 7.96 2.45 -15.05
N ILE A 17 6.97 3.28 -14.69
CA ILE A 17 6.22 3.12 -13.42
C ILE A 17 5.31 1.91 -13.54
N ILE A 18 5.54 0.90 -12.70
CA ILE A 18 4.75 -0.34 -12.66
C ILE A 18 3.83 -0.45 -11.44
N GLN A 19 4.02 0.39 -10.42
CA GLN A 19 3.10 0.55 -9.30
C GLN A 19 3.19 1.96 -8.74
N LYS A 20 2.03 2.53 -8.39
CA LYS A 20 1.92 3.81 -7.69
C LYS A 20 1.00 3.64 -6.51
N SER A 21 1.43 4.10 -5.34
CA SER A 21 0.66 3.99 -4.11
C SER A 21 0.53 5.33 -3.42
N ASP A 22 -0.70 5.72 -3.15
CA ASP A 22 -1.08 6.94 -2.46
C ASP A 22 -1.87 6.58 -1.19
N TYR A 23 -1.70 7.33 -0.11
CA TYR A 23 -2.29 6.99 1.19
C TYR A 23 -3.01 8.17 1.83
N PHE A 24 -4.12 7.88 2.52
CA PHE A 24 -4.64 8.72 3.59
C PHE A 24 -3.71 8.70 4.81
N ALA A 25 -3.92 9.62 5.75
CA ALA A 25 -3.04 9.83 6.90
C ALA A 25 -2.76 8.55 7.74
N PHE A 26 -3.74 7.66 7.84
CA PHE A 26 -3.63 6.40 8.59
C PHE A 26 -3.22 5.19 7.74
N GLY A 27 -2.72 5.41 6.52
CA GLY A 27 -2.18 4.35 5.68
C GLY A 27 -3.22 3.60 4.84
N LEU A 28 -4.47 4.07 4.79
CA LEU A 28 -5.46 3.54 3.86
C LEU A 28 -5.09 3.98 2.45
N GLU A 29 -4.98 3.01 1.55
CA GLU A 29 -4.52 3.23 0.18
C GLU A 29 -5.64 3.82 -0.68
N ILE A 30 -5.36 4.96 -1.30
CA ILE A 30 -6.26 5.62 -2.25
C ILE A 30 -6.22 4.84 -3.56
N ASP A 31 -7.36 4.30 -3.98
CA ASP A 31 -7.46 3.72 -5.32
C ASP A 31 -7.66 4.83 -6.36
N ARG A 32 -6.75 4.91 -7.32
CA ARG A 32 -6.82 5.84 -8.45
C ARG A 32 -7.02 5.13 -9.80
N ASN A 33 -7.26 3.82 -9.78
CA ASN A 33 -7.51 3.03 -10.98
C ASN A 33 -8.97 3.18 -11.44
N MET A 34 -9.17 3.05 -12.75
CA MET A 34 -10.49 2.90 -13.37
C MET A 34 -10.45 1.68 -14.31
N PRO A 35 -11.19 0.59 -14.03
CA PRO A 35 -12.08 0.41 -12.87
C PRO A 35 -11.31 0.30 -11.54
N VAL A 36 -12.04 0.49 -10.44
CA VAL A 36 -11.54 0.27 -9.07
C VAL A 36 -11.01 -1.16 -8.95
N GLN A 37 -9.87 -1.32 -8.28
CA GLN A 37 -9.15 -2.57 -8.10
C GLN A 37 -9.08 -2.99 -6.63
N THR A 38 -9.04 -4.30 -6.40
CA THR A 38 -8.84 -4.85 -5.06
C THR A 38 -7.43 -4.51 -4.53
N PRO A 39 -7.22 -4.45 -3.20
CA PRO A 39 -5.89 -4.27 -2.63
C PRO A 39 -4.88 -5.33 -3.10
N ALA A 40 -5.31 -6.58 -3.28
CA ALA A 40 -4.45 -7.66 -3.76
C ALA A 40 -3.97 -7.41 -5.20
N ALA A 41 -4.84 -6.91 -6.08
CA ALA A 41 -4.48 -6.58 -7.46
C ALA A 41 -3.49 -5.40 -7.53
N ARG A 42 -3.74 -4.33 -6.77
CA ARG A 42 -2.90 -3.11 -6.76
C ARG A 42 -1.49 -3.34 -6.24
N ASN A 43 -1.34 -4.28 -5.30
CA ASN A 43 -0.09 -4.54 -4.58
C ASN A 43 0.58 -5.85 -4.99
N ALA A 44 0.22 -6.41 -6.15
CA ALA A 44 0.77 -7.67 -6.65
C ALA A 44 2.27 -7.59 -6.99
N VAL A 45 2.76 -6.41 -7.38
CA VAL A 45 4.18 -6.18 -7.72
C VAL A 45 5.02 -5.98 -6.47
N ASN A 46 4.61 -5.05 -5.59
CA ASN A 46 5.25 -4.79 -4.31
C ASN A 46 4.21 -4.75 -3.18
N ARG A 47 4.44 -5.59 -2.17
CA ARG A 47 3.60 -5.67 -0.96
C ARG A 47 4.14 -4.86 0.22
N TYR A 48 5.35 -4.31 0.14
CA TYR A 48 5.92 -3.45 1.19
C TYR A 48 5.54 -1.98 0.96
N LEU A 49 4.63 -1.48 1.77
CA LEU A 49 3.84 -0.28 1.48
C LEU A 49 3.97 0.78 2.58
N PHE A 50 2.87 1.19 3.18
CA PHE A 50 2.84 2.20 4.23
C PHE A 50 3.74 1.79 5.41
N ASN A 51 4.59 2.72 5.86
CA ASN A 51 5.66 2.53 6.84
C ASN A 51 6.64 1.38 6.51
N GLY A 52 6.76 1.04 5.22
CA GLY A 52 7.59 -0.07 4.74
C GLY A 52 7.13 -1.43 5.25
N LYS A 53 5.85 -1.58 5.63
CA LYS A 53 5.29 -2.84 6.11
C LYS A 53 4.62 -3.63 5.01
N GLU A 54 4.71 -4.95 5.12
CA GLU A 54 4.09 -5.87 4.18
C GLU A 54 2.57 -5.82 4.36
N LYS A 55 1.82 -5.68 3.26
CA LYS A 55 0.37 -5.75 3.26
C LYS A 55 -0.07 -7.16 2.92
N GLN A 56 -0.83 -7.76 3.83
CA GLN A 56 -1.33 -9.12 3.65
C GLN A 56 -2.46 -9.13 2.62
N PRO A 57 -2.40 -10.00 1.58
CA PRO A 57 -3.35 -9.97 0.47
C PRO A 57 -4.77 -10.41 0.87
N GLU A 58 -4.91 -11.25 1.89
CA GLU A 58 -6.20 -11.79 2.35
C GLU A 58 -6.99 -10.77 3.18
N THR A 59 -6.31 -9.98 4.00
CA THR A 59 -6.94 -9.05 4.96
C THR A 59 -6.77 -7.59 4.59
N GLY A 60 -5.78 -7.25 3.77
CA GLY A 60 -5.37 -5.88 3.50
C GLY A 60 -4.67 -5.19 4.68
N TRP A 61 -4.34 -5.92 5.75
CA TRP A 61 -3.68 -5.38 6.94
C TRP A 61 -2.16 -5.33 6.77
N LEU A 62 -1.52 -4.39 7.47
CA LEU A 62 -0.07 -4.26 7.48
C LEU A 62 0.54 -5.14 8.57
N ASP A 63 1.53 -5.94 8.21
CA ASP A 63 2.27 -6.80 9.11
C ASP A 63 3.42 -6.02 9.78
N TYR A 64 3.35 -5.89 11.10
CA TYR A 64 4.43 -5.32 11.93
C TYR A 64 5.13 -6.38 12.80
N GLY A 65 4.95 -7.66 12.49
CA GLY A 65 5.53 -8.80 13.19
C GLY A 65 4.76 -9.21 14.43
N ALA A 66 4.69 -8.34 15.45
CA ALA A 66 4.01 -8.67 16.71
C ALA A 66 2.49 -8.45 16.67
N ARG A 67 2.02 -7.56 15.78
CA ARG A 67 0.62 -7.18 15.60
C ARG A 67 0.36 -6.82 14.15
N MET A 68 -0.89 -7.00 13.73
CA MET A 68 -1.38 -6.50 12.45
C MET A 68 -1.95 -5.10 12.61
N TYR A 69 -1.81 -4.24 11.61
CA TYR A 69 -2.36 -2.88 11.62
C TYR A 69 -3.46 -2.73 10.58
N MET A 70 -4.62 -2.26 11.02
CA MET A 70 -5.83 -2.01 10.26
C MET A 70 -5.86 -0.54 9.81
N SER A 71 -5.40 -0.30 8.57
CA SER A 71 -5.34 1.06 8.00
C SER A 71 -6.70 1.75 7.85
N GLU A 72 -7.79 0.97 7.75
CA GLU A 72 -9.16 1.50 7.61
C GLU A 72 -9.62 2.26 8.85
N ILE A 73 -9.18 1.83 10.03
CA ILE A 73 -9.55 2.43 11.33
C ILE A 73 -8.37 3.02 12.10
N GLY A 74 -7.15 2.89 11.57
CA GLY A 74 -5.93 3.44 12.15
C GLY A 74 -5.52 2.77 13.47
N ARG A 75 -5.68 1.45 13.60
CA ARG A 75 -5.45 0.71 14.85
C ARG A 75 -4.74 -0.62 14.63
N TRP A 76 -4.22 -1.18 15.72
CA TRP A 76 -3.74 -2.55 15.81
C TRP A 76 -4.89 -3.53 16.00
#